data_AF-A0AA94HS57-F1
#
_entry.id   AF-A0AA94HS57-F1
#
_cell.length_a   1.000
_cell.length_b   1.000
_cell.length_c   1.000
_cell.angle_alpha   90.00
_cell.angle_beta   90.00
_cell.angle_gamma   90.00
#
_symmetry.space_group_name_H-M   'P 1'
#
loop_
_entity.id
_entity.type
_entity.pdbx_description
1 polymer ?
#
loop_
_entity_poly.entity_id
_entity_poly.type
_entity_poly.pdbx_seq_one_letter_code
_entity_poly.pdbx_strand_id
1 'polypeptide(L)'
;MSGINTSMQLGASAMNTHSWGMAVSAHNVANVSTPGFEPQRAVYATGPAGQGVRLDAVLQRNGPVGTGGTAYNAAQAVYDVTAGLPLEAASPSGTNLAREMVSMISTQHAYKANATTVRTADAMLGTLLDIKA
;
A
#
# COMPACT_ATOMS: atom_id res chain seq x y z
N MET A 1 7.82 31.71 -1.77
CA MET A 1 7.86 30.62 -2.76
C MET A 1 8.33 29.27 -2.19
N SER A 2 9.10 29.23 -1.09
CA SER A 2 9.58 27.97 -0.48
C SER A 2 8.45 26.97 -0.13
N GLY A 3 7.32 27.44 0.42
CA GLY A 3 6.20 26.59 0.83
C GLY A 3 5.44 25.86 -0.30
N ILE A 4 5.50 26.36 -1.54
CA ILE A 4 4.87 25.69 -2.69
C ILE A 4 5.79 24.59 -3.23
N ASN A 5 7.10 24.83 -3.24
CA ASN A 5 8.07 23.82 -3.66
C ASN A 5 8.06 22.63 -2.68
N THR A 6 7.93 22.87 -1.38
CA THR A 6 7.82 21.80 -0.38
C THR A 6 6.51 21.01 -0.50
N SER A 7 5.37 21.66 -0.75
CA SER A 7 4.09 20.96 -0.93
C SER A 7 4.05 20.16 -2.23
N MET A 8 4.66 20.66 -3.31
CA MET A 8 4.81 19.93 -4.56
C MET A 8 5.74 18.72 -4.42
N GLN A 9 6.88 18.88 -3.73
CA GLN A 9 7.79 17.76 -3.44
C GLN A 9 7.13 16.70 -2.55
N LEU A 10 6.36 17.12 -1.54
CA LEU A 10 5.55 16.24 -0.72
C LEU A 10 4.52 15.48 -1.58
N GLY A 11 3.76 16.18 -2.42
CA GLY A 11 2.78 15.57 -3.33
C GLY A 11 3.42 14.58 -4.31
N ALA A 12 4.57 14.92 -4.91
CA ALA A 12 5.32 14.04 -5.80
C ALA A 12 5.83 12.78 -5.07
N SER A 13 6.39 12.94 -3.87
CA SER A 13 6.84 11.82 -3.04
C SER A 13 5.69 10.89 -2.63
N ALA A 14 4.53 11.47 -2.25
CA ALA A 14 3.33 10.74 -1.87
C ALA A 14 2.72 9.99 -3.06
N MET A 15 2.67 10.60 -4.25
CA MET A 15 2.22 9.92 -5.46
C MET A 15 3.11 8.73 -5.80
N ASN A 16 4.43 8.89 -5.68
CA ASN A 16 5.38 7.80 -5.90
C ASN A 16 5.15 6.65 -4.90
N THR A 17 5.05 6.94 -3.60
CA THR A 17 4.83 5.89 -2.58
C THR A 17 3.46 5.21 -2.70
N HIS A 18 2.40 5.95 -3.02
CA HIS A 18 1.09 5.36 -3.29
C HIS A 18 1.12 4.43 -4.52
N SER A 19 1.93 4.74 -5.54
CA SER A 19 2.13 3.83 -6.68
C SER A 19 2.70 2.48 -6.23
N TRP A 20 3.67 2.48 -5.32
CA TRP A 20 4.22 1.24 -4.73
C TRP A 20 3.20 0.49 -3.86
N GLY A 21 2.41 1.21 -3.07
CA GLY A 21 1.32 0.62 -2.28
C GLY A 21 0.27 -0.07 -3.14
N MET A 22 -0.10 0.54 -4.27
CA MET A 22 -1.00 -0.07 -5.26
C MET A 22 -0.37 -1.31 -5.88
N ALA A 23 0.92 -1.26 -6.26
CA ALA A 23 1.61 -2.41 -6.86
C ALA A 23 1.65 -3.62 -5.91
N VAL A 24 1.93 -3.40 -4.62
CA VAL A 24 1.94 -4.46 -3.60
C VAL A 24 0.53 -5.04 -3.41
N SER A 25 -0.48 -4.18 -3.28
CA SER A 25 -1.86 -4.65 -3.12
C SER A 25 -2.36 -5.40 -4.37
N ALA A 26 -2.02 -4.93 -5.57
CA ALA A 26 -2.34 -5.59 -6.83
C ALA A 26 -1.66 -6.96 -6.92
N HIS A 27 -0.40 -7.07 -6.50
CA HIS A 27 0.32 -8.35 -6.43
C HIS A 27 -0.35 -9.33 -5.47
N ASN A 28 -0.80 -8.86 -4.29
CA ASN A 28 -1.52 -9.70 -3.35
C ASN A 28 -2.87 -10.18 -3.92
N VAL A 29 -3.65 -9.27 -4.51
CA VAL A 29 -4.96 -9.61 -5.12
C VAL A 29 -4.79 -10.61 -6.27
N ALA A 30 -3.78 -10.44 -7.12
CA ALA A 30 -3.51 -11.35 -8.24
C ALA A 30 -3.20 -12.78 -7.75
N ASN A 31 -2.52 -12.91 -6.60
CA ASN A 31 -2.14 -14.19 -6.03
C ASN A 31 -3.11 -14.69 -4.94
N VAL A 32 -4.33 -14.15 -4.86
CA VAL A 32 -5.33 -14.60 -3.88
C VAL A 32 -5.75 -16.06 -4.08
N SER A 33 -5.71 -16.55 -5.31
CA SER A 33 -6.03 -17.93 -5.67
C SER A 33 -4.79 -18.83 -5.80
N THR A 34 -3.59 -18.31 -5.51
CA THR A 34 -2.35 -19.09 -5.58
C THR A 34 -2.13 -19.80 -4.24
N PRO A 35 -2.11 -21.15 -4.20
CA PRO A 35 -1.86 -21.88 -2.97
C PRO A 35 -0.47 -21.56 -2.39
N GLY A 36 -0.37 -21.43 -1.07
CA GLY A 36 0.88 -21.15 -0.37
C GLY A 36 1.43 -19.73 -0.58
N PHE A 37 0.70 -18.83 -1.24
CA PHE A 37 1.15 -17.45 -1.42
C PHE A 37 1.09 -16.64 -0.11
N GLU A 38 2.17 -15.91 0.16
CA GLU A 38 2.29 -14.99 1.28
C GLU A 38 2.15 -13.54 0.82
N PRO A 39 1.23 -12.75 1.41
CA PRO A 39 1.05 -11.36 1.03
C PRO A 39 2.23 -10.48 1.44
N GLN A 40 2.49 -9.49 0.60
CA GLN A 40 3.50 -8.46 0.80
C GLN A 40 2.90 -7.20 1.43
N ARG A 41 3.70 -6.42 2.15
CA ARG A 41 3.30 -5.13 2.73
C ARG A 41 4.34 -4.06 2.39
N ALA A 42 3.87 -2.95 1.82
CA ALA A 42 4.66 -1.74 1.68
C ALA A 42 4.84 -1.05 3.05
N VAL A 43 6.09 -0.75 3.41
CA VAL A 43 6.47 0.03 4.58
C VAL A 43 7.01 1.36 4.08
N TYR A 44 6.53 2.44 4.69
CA TYR A 44 6.90 3.80 4.33
C TYR A 44 7.69 4.44 5.46
N ALA A 45 8.67 5.25 5.10
CA ALA A 45 9.44 6.07 6.02
C ALA A 45 9.39 7.54 5.59
N THR A 46 9.60 8.43 6.55
CA THR A 46 9.81 9.85 6.27
C THR A 46 11.07 10.02 5.41
N GLY A 47 10.98 10.86 4.38
CA GLY A 47 12.10 11.16 3.51
C GLY A 47 13.23 11.93 4.22
N PRO A 48 14.43 11.99 3.62
CA PRO A 48 15.56 12.75 4.15
C PRO A 48 15.17 14.19 4.48
N ALA A 49 15.70 14.74 5.58
CA ALA A 49 15.39 16.08 6.08
C ALA A 49 13.91 16.32 6.50
N GLY A 50 13.15 15.25 6.78
CA GLY A 50 11.74 15.36 7.19
C GLY A 50 10.80 15.74 6.03
N GLN A 51 11.29 15.71 4.79
CA GLN A 51 10.53 16.09 3.61
C GLN A 51 10.01 14.84 2.93
N GLY A 52 8.68 14.75 2.81
CA GLY A 52 8.04 13.71 2.02
C GLY A 52 7.97 12.32 2.67
N VAL A 53 7.43 11.40 1.91
CA VAL A 53 7.37 9.97 2.24
C VAL A 53 8.12 9.19 1.16
N ARG A 54 8.85 8.16 1.56
CA ARG A 54 9.51 7.22 0.64
C ARG A 54 9.15 5.79 1.01
N LEU A 55 9.26 4.89 0.03
CA LEU A 55 9.22 3.47 0.29
C LEU A 55 10.51 3.11 1.06
N ASP A 56 10.34 2.51 2.22
CA ASP A 56 11.45 2.03 3.06
C ASP A 56 11.76 0.57 2.72
N ALA A 57 10.71 -0.26 2.68
CA ALA A 57 10.82 -1.66 2.30
C ALA A 57 9.47 -2.21 1.80
N VAL A 58 9.54 -3.26 0.98
CA VAL A 58 8.40 -4.17 0.78
C VAL A 58 8.71 -5.44 1.57
N LEU A 59 8.00 -5.64 2.67
CA LEU A 59 8.19 -6.81 3.52
C LEU A 59 7.25 -7.91 3.04
N GLN A 60 7.80 -9.05 2.63
CA GLN A 60 7.06 -10.31 2.66
C GLN A 60 6.83 -10.68 4.12
N ARG A 61 5.66 -11.22 4.46
CA ARG A 61 5.39 -11.71 5.84
C ARG A 61 6.21 -12.98 6.09
N ASN A 62 7.52 -12.84 6.19
CA ASN A 62 8.44 -13.91 6.57
C ASN A 62 9.55 -13.31 7.45
N GLY A 63 9.21 -13.11 8.72
CA GLY A 63 10.18 -13.18 9.80
C GLY A 63 9.85 -14.44 10.60
N PRO A 64 10.84 -15.23 11.05
CA PRO A 64 10.55 -16.38 11.90
C PRO A 64 9.71 -15.89 13.09
N VAL A 65 8.48 -16.39 13.20
CA VAL A 65 7.74 -16.28 14.46
C VAL A 65 8.58 -17.03 15.48
N GLY A 66 9.25 -16.25 16.33
CA GLY A 66 9.97 -16.75 17.49
C GLY A 66 9.01 -17.60 18.32
N THR A 67 9.46 -18.80 18.61
CA THR A 67 8.95 -19.70 19.63
C THR A 67 8.51 -18.91 20.88
N GLY A 68 7.22 -19.02 21.28
CA GLY A 68 6.81 -18.72 22.65
C GLY A 68 5.75 -17.64 22.89
N GLY A 69 4.71 -17.54 22.06
CA GLY A 69 3.52 -16.76 22.40
C GLY A 69 2.25 -17.53 22.05
N THR A 70 1.47 -17.92 23.06
CA THR A 70 0.14 -18.52 22.91
C THR A 70 -0.78 -17.55 22.18
N ALA A 71 -0.79 -17.61 20.85
CA ALA A 71 -1.66 -16.82 20.02
C ALA A 71 -3.09 -17.33 20.16
N TYR A 72 -4.02 -16.47 20.55
CA TYR A 72 -5.44 -16.72 20.32
C TYR A 72 -5.67 -16.79 18.81
N ASN A 73 -5.70 -18.01 18.29
CA ASN A 73 -5.96 -18.26 16.89
C ASN A 73 -7.48 -18.17 16.65
N ALA A 74 -7.98 -17.00 16.26
CA ALA A 74 -9.31 -16.91 15.62
C ALA A 74 -9.41 -17.81 14.36
N ALA A 75 -8.26 -18.21 13.82
CA ALA A 75 -8.15 -19.18 12.74
C ALA A 75 -8.35 -20.64 13.21
N GLN A 76 -8.05 -21.00 14.47
CA GLN A 76 -8.30 -22.37 14.98
C GLN A 76 -9.80 -22.70 15.10
N ALA A 77 -10.68 -21.69 15.21
CA ALA A 77 -12.12 -21.89 15.14
C ALA A 77 -12.63 -22.11 13.70
N VAL A 78 -11.80 -21.88 12.68
CA VAL A 78 -12.15 -22.01 11.25
C VAL A 78 -11.39 -23.16 10.57
N TYR A 79 -10.29 -23.67 11.17
CA TYR A 79 -9.45 -24.71 10.56
C TYR A 79 -9.97 -26.16 10.68
N ASP A 80 -11.04 -26.43 11.43
CA ASP A 80 -11.66 -27.77 11.52
C ASP A 80 -12.70 -28.03 10.40
N VAL A 81 -12.34 -27.71 9.17
CA VAL A 81 -13.02 -28.15 7.93
C VAL A 81 -12.02 -28.83 6.98
N THR A 82 -10.73 -28.90 7.36
CA THR A 82 -9.64 -29.37 6.50
C THR A 82 -9.23 -30.83 6.75
N ALA A 83 -9.80 -31.50 7.76
CA ALA A 83 -9.45 -32.89 8.10
C ALA A 83 -9.89 -33.95 7.06
N GLY A 84 -10.53 -33.54 5.94
CA GLY A 84 -10.96 -34.42 4.86
C GLY A 84 -10.68 -33.90 3.45
N LEU A 85 -9.84 -32.87 3.28
CA LEU A 85 -9.57 -32.26 1.98
C LEU A 85 -8.15 -32.62 1.48
N PRO A 86 -7.96 -32.86 0.16
CA PRO A 86 -6.65 -33.15 -0.43
C PRO A 86 -5.64 -32.04 -0.12
N LEU A 87 -4.34 -32.38 0.00
CA LEU A 87 -3.26 -31.46 0.45
C LEU A 87 -3.17 -30.13 -0.33
N GLU A 88 -3.70 -30.07 -1.55
CA GLU A 88 -3.76 -28.86 -2.38
C GLU A 88 -4.77 -27.81 -1.85
N ALA A 89 -5.78 -28.24 -1.11
CA ALA A 89 -6.71 -27.36 -0.38
C ALA A 89 -6.17 -26.92 0.99
N ALA A 90 -5.08 -27.52 1.47
CA ALA A 90 -4.53 -27.27 2.82
C ALA A 90 -3.69 -25.99 2.90
N SER A 91 -3.32 -25.38 1.77
CA SER A 91 -2.51 -24.15 1.75
C SER A 91 -3.22 -23.01 1.03
N PRO A 92 -4.35 -22.49 1.54
CA PRO A 92 -4.98 -21.30 0.98
C PRO A 92 -4.02 -20.09 1.04
N SER A 93 -4.18 -19.15 0.10
CA SER A 93 -3.42 -17.89 0.11
C SER A 93 -3.63 -17.14 1.42
N GLY A 94 -2.55 -16.62 2.01
CA GLY A 94 -2.62 -15.80 3.24
C GLY A 94 -3.22 -14.39 3.03
N THR A 95 -3.70 -14.11 1.82
CA THR A 95 -4.23 -12.81 1.39
C THR A 95 -5.69 -12.63 1.78
N ASN A 96 -6.03 -11.47 2.35
CA ASN A 96 -7.43 -11.09 2.59
C ASN A 96 -7.90 -10.13 1.49
N LEU A 97 -8.69 -10.64 0.54
CA LEU A 97 -9.17 -9.87 -0.61
C LEU A 97 -9.93 -8.60 -0.22
N ALA A 98 -10.82 -8.68 0.78
CA ALA A 98 -11.60 -7.53 1.22
C ALA A 98 -10.70 -6.41 1.75
N ARG A 99 -9.67 -6.75 2.52
CA ARG A 99 -8.67 -5.79 3.01
C ARG A 99 -7.88 -5.18 1.86
N GLU A 100 -7.43 -6.00 0.91
CA GLU A 100 -6.65 -5.51 -0.23
C GLU A 100 -7.47 -4.58 -1.13
N MET A 101 -8.73 -4.91 -1.43
CA MET A 101 -9.61 -4.03 -2.19
C MET A 101 -9.81 -2.68 -1.50
N VAL A 102 -10.05 -2.66 -0.18
CA VAL A 102 -10.19 -1.42 0.59
C VAL A 102 -8.88 -0.62 0.60
N SER A 103 -7.73 -1.29 0.75
CA SER A 103 -6.41 -0.65 0.67
C SER A 103 -6.17 -0.01 -0.70
N MET A 104 -6.53 -0.70 -1.79
CA MET A 104 -6.44 -0.18 -3.15
C MET A 104 -7.32 1.06 -3.33
N ILE A 105 -8.59 1.00 -2.93
CA ILE A 105 -9.53 2.11 -3.00
C ILE A 105 -8.97 3.32 -2.23
N SER A 106 -8.53 3.12 -0.99
CA SER A 106 -7.94 4.19 -0.17
C SER A 106 -6.72 4.82 -0.84
N THR A 107 -5.83 3.99 -1.38
CA THR A 107 -4.61 4.44 -2.06
C THR A 107 -4.92 5.21 -3.34
N GLN A 108 -5.91 4.77 -4.12
CA GLN A 108 -6.38 5.47 -5.32
C GLN A 108 -6.98 6.84 -4.98
N HIS A 109 -7.79 6.92 -3.92
CA HIS A 109 -8.34 8.20 -3.45
C HIS A 109 -7.24 9.14 -2.96
N ALA A 110 -6.25 8.64 -2.23
CA ALA A 110 -5.12 9.44 -1.77
C ALA A 110 -4.26 9.95 -2.95
N TYR A 111 -4.00 9.10 -3.94
CA TYR A 111 -3.31 9.49 -5.17
C TYR A 111 -4.07 10.60 -5.92
N LYS A 112 -5.39 10.44 -6.09
CA LYS A 112 -6.24 11.44 -6.76
C LYS A 112 -6.27 12.76 -5.98
N ALA A 113 -6.37 12.72 -4.65
CA ALA A 113 -6.31 13.91 -3.81
C ALA A 113 -4.99 14.68 -4.01
N ASN A 114 -3.85 13.98 -3.96
CA ASN A 114 -2.53 14.58 -4.21
C ASN A 114 -2.39 15.14 -5.64
N ALA A 115 -2.97 14.47 -6.64
CA ALA A 115 -2.97 14.97 -8.01
C ALA A 115 -3.79 16.26 -8.17
N THR A 116 -4.87 16.43 -7.41
CA THR A 116 -5.67 17.67 -7.46
C THR A 116 -4.91 18.88 -6.93
N THR A 117 -4.09 18.73 -5.89
CA THR A 117 -3.31 19.86 -5.35
C THR A 117 -2.25 20.33 -6.35
N VAL A 118 -1.57 19.39 -7.00
CA VAL A 118 -0.60 19.69 -8.08
C VAL A 118 -1.30 20.38 -9.26
N ARG A 119 -2.48 19.89 -9.67
CA ARG A 119 -3.27 20.50 -10.74
C ARG A 119 -3.69 21.93 -10.41
N THR A 120 -4.13 22.18 -9.17
CA THR A 120 -4.49 23.53 -8.73
C THR A 120 -3.27 24.45 -8.71
N ALA A 121 -2.11 23.95 -8.27
CA ALA A 121 -0.87 24.73 -8.31
C ALA A 121 -0.46 25.11 -9.74
N ASP A 122 -0.57 24.17 -10.69
CA ASP A 122 -0.32 24.42 -12.11
C ASP A 122 -1.30 25.43 -12.72
N ALA A 123 -2.59 25.29 -12.44
CA ALA A 123 -3.61 26.25 -12.88
C ALA A 123 -3.33 27.68 -12.37
N MET A 124 -2.90 27.83 -11.11
CA MET A 124 -2.52 29.13 -10.55
C MET A 124 -1.23 29.69 -11.15
N LEU A 125 -0.28 28.84 -11.56
CA LEU A 125 0.91 29.30 -12.29
C LEU A 125 0.53 29.75 -13.71
N GLY A 126 -0.40 29.05 -14.36
CA GLY A 126 -0.92 29.42 -15.67
C GLY A 126 -1.59 30.79 -15.68
N THR A 127 -2.47 31.07 -14.70
CA THR A 127 -3.13 32.38 -14.60
C THR A 127 -2.14 33.51 -14.31
N LEU A 128 -1.09 33.25 -13.52
CA LEU A 128 -0.02 34.24 -13.30
C LEU A 128 0.80 34.51 -14.55
N LEU A 129 1.02 33.49 -15.39
CA LEU A 129 1.72 33.65 -16.68
C LEU A 129 0.89 34.50 -17.65
N ASP A 130 -0.41 34.23 -17.72
CA ASP A 130 -1.36 34.90 -18.63
C ASP A 130 -1.54 36.39 -18.28
N ILE A 131 -1.48 36.76 -17.00
CA ILE A 131 -1.52 38.17 -16.55
C ILE A 131 -0.20 38.92 -16.84
N LYS A 132 0.92 38.20 -16.95
CA LYS A 132 2.26 38.79 -17.17
C LYS A 132 2.66 38.87 -18.65
N ALA A 133 1.98 38.12 -19.53
CA ALA A 133 2.10 38.21 -20.98
C ALA A 133 1.34 39.43 -21.53
#